data_AF-A0A2T0MQ41-F1
#
_entry.id   AF-A0A2T0MQ41-F1
#
_cell.length_a   1.000
_cell.length_b   1.000
_cell.length_c   1.000
_cell.angle_alpha   90.00
_cell.angle_beta   90.00
_cell.angle_gamma   90.00
#
_symmetry.space_group_name_H-M   'P 1'
#
loop_
_entity.id
_entity.type
_entity.pdbx_description
1 polymer ?
#
loop_
_entity_poly.entity_id
_entity_poly.type
_entity_poly.pdbx_seq_one_letter_code
_entity_poly.pdbx_strand_id
1 'polypeptide(L)' 'MAASDLPEAGFGPGVAVPAQKAGEAVIDRAFAVLSAFDAEHRVLSLAGLVQRTGLPRSTALRLARKLTETGAL' A
#
# COMPACT_ATOMS: atom_id res chain seq x y z
N MET A 1 19.50 14.00 45.44
CA MET A 1 18.08 13.65 45.65
C MET A 1 17.28 14.95 45.75
N ALA A 2 17.07 15.59 44.60
CA ALA A 2 16.21 16.76 44.45
C ALA A 2 15.10 16.32 43.50
N ALA A 3 13.86 16.38 43.99
CA ALA A 3 12.65 16.22 43.20
C ALA A 3 12.68 17.31 42.09
N SER A 4 12.55 17.00 40.79
CA SER A 4 11.33 16.52 40.12
C SER A 4 10.14 17.30 40.66
N ASP A 5 9.40 18.11 39.93
CA ASP A 5 9.12 18.15 38.51
C ASP A 5 8.06 19.24 38.39
N LEU A 6 8.21 20.23 37.51
CA LEU A 6 7.12 21.05 36.94
C LEU A 6 7.70 21.70 35.66
N PRO A 7 6.93 21.94 34.57
CA PRO A 7 5.51 22.30 34.58
C PRO A 7 4.60 21.72 33.48
N GLU A 8 3.31 21.72 33.81
CA GLU A 8 2.12 21.91 32.96
C GLU A 8 2.39 22.44 31.53
N ALA A 9 2.07 21.65 30.50
CA ALA A 9 1.69 22.20 29.20
C ALA A 9 0.86 21.22 28.37
N GLY A 10 -0.44 21.53 28.25
CA GLY A 10 -1.11 21.51 26.96
C GLY A 10 -1.70 20.19 26.50
N PHE A 11 -2.99 20.01 26.81
CA PHE A 11 -3.95 19.47 25.84
C PHE A 11 -3.90 20.34 24.57
N GLY A 12 -2.99 20.00 23.67
CA GLY A 12 -2.76 20.64 22.37
C GLY A 12 -3.24 19.75 21.21
N PRO A 13 -3.48 20.35 20.05
CA PRO A 13 -4.59 20.03 19.14
C PRO A 13 -4.42 18.68 18.46
N GLY A 14 -5.57 18.09 18.08
CA GLY A 14 -5.62 16.92 17.22
C GLY A 14 -4.63 17.03 16.08
N VAL A 15 -3.59 16.21 16.13
CA VAL A 15 -2.69 15.97 15.01
C VAL A 15 -3.60 15.48 13.88
N ALA A 16 -3.81 16.35 12.90
CA ALA A 16 -4.28 15.92 11.60
C ALA A 16 -3.30 14.83 11.16
N VAL A 17 -3.77 13.59 11.08
CA VAL A 17 -3.00 12.51 10.46
C VAL A 17 -2.55 13.05 9.10
N PRO A 18 -1.23 13.20 8.87
CA PRO A 18 -0.78 13.78 7.62
C PRO A 18 -1.31 12.87 6.50
N ALA A 19 -1.72 13.46 5.37
CA ALA A 19 -2.12 12.75 4.15
C ALA A 19 -0.96 11.93 3.52
N GLN A 20 0.04 11.57 4.32
CA GLN A 20 1.08 10.63 4.02
C GLN A 20 0.46 9.26 3.74
N LYS A 21 0.97 8.65 2.67
CA LYS A 21 0.83 7.25 2.25
C LYS A 21 -0.30 6.84 1.30
N ALA A 22 -1.14 7.74 0.78
CA ALA A 22 -2.03 7.31 -0.32
C ALA A 22 -1.23 6.88 -1.56
N GLY A 23 -0.25 7.69 -1.98
CA GLY A 23 0.65 7.39 -3.09
C GLY A 23 1.61 6.22 -2.81
N GLU A 24 2.23 6.20 -1.62
CA GLU A 24 3.11 5.10 -1.16
C GLU A 24 2.36 3.75 -1.21
N ALA A 25 1.13 3.72 -0.68
CA ALA A 25 0.32 2.52 -0.72
C ALA A 25 -0.13 2.13 -2.15
N VAL A 26 -0.11 3.04 -3.13
CA VAL A 26 -0.38 2.67 -4.54
C VAL A 26 0.85 2.02 -5.16
N ILE A 27 2.05 2.56 -4.88
CA ILE A 27 3.31 1.99 -5.34
C ILE A 27 3.50 0.58 -4.78
N ASP A 28 3.30 0.39 -3.48
CA ASP A 28 3.41 -0.93 -2.83
C ASP A 28 2.49 -1.97 -3.48
N ARG A 29 1.24 -1.58 -3.78
CA ARG A 29 0.27 -2.47 -4.44
C ARG A 29 0.64 -2.76 -5.90
N ALA A 30 1.20 -1.78 -6.62
CA ALA A 30 1.68 -2.00 -7.98
C ALA A 30 2.84 -3.00 -7.99
N PHE A 31 3.80 -2.85 -7.07
CA PHE A 31 4.89 -3.82 -6.91
C PHE A 31 4.39 -5.19 -6.44
N ALA A 32 3.38 -5.27 -5.57
CA ALA A 32 2.75 -6.53 -5.22
C ALA A 32 2.18 -7.24 -6.45
N VAL A 33 1.54 -6.51 -7.38
CA VAL A 33 1.03 -7.06 -8.64
C VAL A 33 2.17 -7.55 -9.54
N LEU A 34 3.23 -6.77 -9.72
CA LEU A 34 4.37 -7.17 -10.55
C LEU A 34 5.09 -8.41 -10.00
N SER A 35 5.31 -8.44 -8.69
CA SER A 35 5.96 -9.57 -8.00
C SER A 35 5.08 -10.82 -7.92
N ALA A 36 3.79 -10.73 -8.26
CA ALA A 36 2.93 -11.90 -8.35
C ALA A 36 3.21 -12.75 -9.60
N PHE A 37 4.00 -12.26 -10.56
CA PHE A 37 4.42 -13.04 -11.72
C PHE A 37 5.85 -13.56 -11.50
N ASP A 38 6.08 -14.83 -11.80
CA ASP A 38 7.40 -15.46 -11.67
C ASP A 38 7.64 -16.46 -12.81
N ALA A 39 8.75 -17.20 -12.74
CA ALA A 39 9.14 -18.16 -13.76
C ALA A 39 8.11 -19.29 -13.94
N GLU A 40 7.43 -19.72 -12.88
CA GLU A 40 6.42 -20.78 -12.90
C GLU A 40 5.04 -20.21 -13.26
N HIS A 41 4.79 -18.95 -12.95
CA HIS A 41 3.49 -18.29 -13.10
C HIS A 41 3.57 -17.08 -14.04
N ARG A 42 3.97 -17.34 -15.28
CA ARG A 42 4.10 -16.30 -16.33
C ARG A 42 2.75 -15.72 -16.76
N VAL A 43 1.67 -16.46 -16.56
CA VAL A 43 0.30 -16.05 -16.89
C VAL A 43 -0.58 -16.32 -15.69
N LEU A 44 -1.36 -15.32 -15.28
CA LEU A 44 -2.29 -15.44 -14.18
C LEU A 44 -3.70 -15.02 -14.61
N SER A 45 -4.69 -15.79 -14.17
CA SER A 45 -6.07 -15.31 -14.17
C SER A 45 -6.23 -14.20 -13.13
N LEU A 46 -7.28 -13.37 -13.25
CA LEU A 46 -7.58 -12.36 -12.23
C LEU A 46 -7.77 -12.98 -10.84
N ALA A 47 -8.35 -14.17 -10.76
CA ALA A 47 -8.51 -14.89 -9.49
C ALA A 47 -7.15 -15.31 -8.90
N GLY A 48 -6.25 -15.83 -9.73
CA GLY A 48 -4.88 -16.16 -9.32
C GLY A 48 -4.11 -14.94 -8.84
N LEU A 49 -4.23 -13.81 -9.55
CA LEU A 49 -3.61 -12.55 -9.14
C LEU A 49 -4.13 -12.06 -7.78
N VAL A 50 -5.45 -12.10 -7.56
CA VAL A 50 -6.06 -11.74 -6.27
C VAL A 50 -5.56 -12.63 -5.14
N GLN A 51 -5.50 -13.94 -5.36
CA GLN A 51 -5.00 -14.89 -4.35
C GLN A 51 -3.54 -14.62 -3.99
N ARG A 52 -2.68 -14.36 -4.98
CA ARG A 52 -1.26 -14.13 -4.76
C ARG A 52 -0.93 -12.78 -4.14
N THR A 53 -1.70 -11.74 -4.47
CA THR A 53 -1.44 -10.38 -3.99
C THR A 53 -2.18 -10.03 -2.70
N GLY A 54 -3.23 -10.79 -2.35
CA GLY A 54 -4.14 -10.46 -1.24
C GLY A 54 -4.98 -9.19 -1.48
N LEU A 55 -4.92 -8.61 -2.67
CA LEU A 55 -5.62 -7.37 -2.98
C LEU A 55 -7.11 -7.62 -3.27
N PRO A 56 -8.00 -6.64 -2.95
CA PRO A 56 -9.38 -6.69 -3.40
C PRO A 56 -9.46 -6.80 -4.93
N ARG A 57 -10.41 -7.59 -5.43
CA ARG A 57 -10.57 -7.85 -6.87
C ARG A 57 -10.63 -6.58 -7.74
N SER A 58 -11.36 -5.56 -7.28
CA SER A 58 -11.47 -4.27 -8.00
C SER A 58 -10.14 -3.51 -8.06
N THR A 59 -9.34 -3.59 -6.99
CA THR A 59 -8.00 -2.97 -6.92
C THR A 59 -7.02 -3.72 -7.81
N ALA A 60 -6.97 -5.05 -7.72
CA ALA A 60 -6.12 -5.88 -8.57
C ALA A 60 -6.43 -5.66 -10.06
N LEU A 61 -7.72 -5.67 -10.44
CA LEU A 61 -8.14 -5.44 -11.83
C LEU A 61 -7.72 -4.05 -12.33
N ARG A 62 -7.92 -3.00 -11.51
CA ARG A 62 -7.57 -1.63 -11.89
C ARG A 62 -6.06 -1.46 -12.08
N LEU A 63 -5.25 -2.01 -11.17
CA LEU A 63 -3.79 -1.95 -11.28
C LEU A 63 -3.28 -2.78 -12.46
N ALA A 64 -3.78 -3.99 -12.66
CA ALA A 64 -3.39 -4.83 -13.79
C ALA A 64 -3.65 -4.12 -15.13
N ARG A 65 -4.86 -3.55 -15.31
CA ARG A 65 -5.17 -2.76 -16.51
C ARG A 65 -4.22 -1.59 -16.70
N LYS A 66 -3.98 -0.81 -15.64
CA LYS A 66 -3.09 0.36 -15.73
C LYS A 66 -1.66 -0.04 -16.08
N LEU A 67 -1.16 -1.12 -15.49
CA LEU A 67 0.19 -1.63 -15.75
C LEU A 67 0.32 -2.15 -17.19
N THR A 68 -0.68 -2.86 -17.71
CA THR A 68 -0.72 -3.29 -19.13
C THR A 68 -0.79 -2.10 -20.09
N GLU A 69 -1.63 -1.10 -19.79
CA GLU A 69 -1.70 0.14 -20.58
C GLU A 69 -0.35 0.86 -20.66
N THR A 70 0.46 0.79 -19.61
CA THR A 70 1.81 1.39 -19.57
C THR A 70 2.93 0.48 -20.08
N GLY A 71 2.64 -0.78 -20.42
CA GLY A 71 3.64 -1.77 -20.85
C GLY A 71 4.51 -2.35 -19.73
N ALA A 72 4.09 -2.21 -18.47
CA ALA A 72 4.77 -2.78 -17.31
C ALA A 72 4.38 -4.25 -17.05
N LEU A 73 3.25 -4.70 -17.62
CA LEU A 73 2.78 -6.08 -17.71
C LEU A 73 2.50 -6.40 -19.17
#